data_AF-H8Z104-F1
#
_entry.id   AF-H8Z104-F1
#
_cell.length_a   1.000
_cell.length_b   1.000
_cell.length_c   1.000
_cell.angle_alpha   90.00
_cell.angle_beta   90.00
_cell.angle_gamma   90.00
#
_symmetry.space_group_name_H-M   'P 1'
#
loop_
_entity.id
_entity.type
_entity.pdbx_description
1 polymer ?
#
loop_
_entity_poly.entity_id
_entity_poly.type
_entity_poly.pdbx_seq_one_letter_code
_entity_poly.pdbx_strand_id
1 'polypeptide(L)'
;MEAADNLESAACSDLDVSFFDQEDMLALIPPLRLVGLGLALRTTVLPSLDDRIDEIAADADLDEEPDSHFKKLLGLLDCAEAMGVDSAAADLINEVRHQVEQSVKALEERKRERDEESEDDSDWTSPSRSAIRAKSSSFVTITNCSSFANCQISRSSLASMPRSKT
;
A
#
# COMPACT_ATOMS: atom_id res chain seq x y z
N MET A 1 -10.75 35.13 -7.96
CA MET A 1 -11.85 34.41 -7.29
C MET A 1 -11.54 32.93 -7.21
N GLU A 2 -11.02 32.35 -8.30
CA GLU A 2 -10.53 30.96 -8.39
C GLU A 2 -9.66 30.48 -7.21
N ALA A 3 -8.74 31.30 -6.68
CA ALA A 3 -7.91 30.90 -5.55
C ALA A 3 -8.71 30.54 -4.28
N ALA A 4 -9.74 31.31 -3.95
CA ALA A 4 -10.59 31.02 -2.78
C ALA A 4 -11.42 29.75 -2.99
N ASP A 5 -11.92 29.54 -4.21
CA ASP A 5 -12.69 28.34 -4.57
C ASP A 5 -11.81 27.09 -4.48
N ASN A 6 -10.55 27.19 -4.93
CA ASN A 6 -9.59 26.09 -4.83
C ASN A 6 -9.25 25.74 -3.37
N LEU A 7 -9.06 26.75 -2.51
CA LEU A 7 -8.77 26.51 -1.09
C LEU A 7 -9.96 25.92 -0.34
N GLU A 8 -11.18 26.36 -0.64
CA GLU A 8 -12.39 25.75 -0.08
C GLU A 8 -12.57 24.31 -0.54
N SER A 9 -12.31 24.02 -1.81
CA SER A 9 -12.33 22.66 -2.35
C SER A 9 -11.26 21.79 -1.70
N ALA A 10 -10.04 22.30 -1.52
CA ALA A 10 -8.94 21.57 -0.88
C ALA A 10 -9.30 21.16 0.55
N ALA A 11 -9.91 22.07 1.33
CA ALA A 11 -10.33 21.78 2.70
C ALA A 11 -11.51 20.78 2.76
N CYS A 12 -12.54 20.97 1.92
CA CYS A 12 -13.76 20.16 1.99
C CYS A 12 -13.63 18.79 1.32
N SER A 13 -12.95 18.72 0.17
CA SER A 13 -12.82 17.50 -0.62
C SER A 13 -11.53 16.76 -0.31
N ASP A 14 -10.39 17.46 -0.34
CA ASP A 14 -9.07 16.81 -0.21
C ASP A 14 -8.58 16.68 1.24
N LEU A 15 -9.35 17.20 2.20
CA LEU A 15 -9.00 17.31 3.63
C LEU A 15 -7.70 18.08 3.86
N ASP A 16 -7.31 18.94 2.92
CA ASP A 16 -6.10 19.74 3.04
C ASP A 16 -6.41 21.08 3.72
N VAL A 17 -6.02 21.16 4.99
CA VAL A 17 -6.15 22.34 5.84
C VAL A 17 -4.79 22.98 6.15
N SER A 18 -3.72 22.58 5.46
CA SER A 18 -2.36 23.07 5.72
C SER A 18 -2.20 24.59 5.52
N PHE A 19 -3.13 25.21 4.81
CA PHE A 19 -3.17 26.66 4.60
C PHE A 19 -3.76 27.45 5.78
N PHE A 20 -4.42 26.80 6.75
CA PHE A 20 -4.99 27.50 7.91
C PHE A 20 -3.91 28.15 8.80
N ASP A 21 -2.68 27.62 8.76
CA ASP A 21 -1.54 28.22 9.48
C ASP A 21 -0.87 29.36 8.68
N GLN A 22 -1.32 29.63 7.46
CA GLN A 22 -0.72 30.62 6.56
C GLN A 22 -1.66 31.81 6.37
N GLU A 23 -1.45 32.88 7.14
CA GLU A 23 -2.28 34.10 7.09
C GLU A 23 -2.39 34.69 5.67
N ASP A 24 -1.30 34.67 4.90
CA ASP A 24 -1.29 35.15 3.51
C ASP A 24 -2.24 34.36 2.59
N MET A 25 -2.38 33.06 2.85
CA MET A 25 -3.28 32.17 2.10
C MET A 25 -4.72 32.36 2.55
N LEU A 26 -4.96 32.48 3.86
CA LEU A 26 -6.28 32.79 4.41
C LEU A 26 -6.81 34.14 3.93
N ALA A 27 -5.93 35.13 3.74
CA ALA A 27 -6.29 36.46 3.23
C ALA A 27 -6.87 36.43 1.80
N LEU A 28 -6.65 35.35 1.04
CA LEU A 28 -7.25 35.14 -0.28
C LEU A 28 -8.74 34.79 -0.20
N ILE A 29 -9.20 34.28 0.95
CA ILE A 29 -10.60 33.91 1.18
C ILE A 29 -11.33 35.06 1.88
N PRO A 30 -12.42 35.58 1.30
CA PRO A 30 -13.24 36.59 1.95
C PRO A 30 -13.71 36.15 3.37
N PRO A 31 -13.75 37.04 4.38
CA PRO A 31 -14.07 36.64 5.76
C PRO A 31 -15.41 35.90 5.93
N LEU A 32 -16.45 36.31 5.21
CA LEU A 32 -17.75 35.61 5.24
C LEU A 32 -17.66 34.18 4.68
N ARG A 33 -16.79 33.97 3.71
CA ARG A 33 -16.54 32.65 3.11
C ARG A 33 -15.73 31.75 4.06
N LEU A 34 -14.76 32.31 4.79
CA LEU A 34 -14.05 31.57 5.85
C LEU A 34 -15.01 31.07 6.96
N VAL A 35 -15.98 31.90 7.36
CA VAL A 35 -17.01 31.47 8.32
C VAL A 35 -17.88 30.35 7.73
N GLY A 36 -18.27 30.48 6.46
CA GLY A 36 -18.99 29.44 5.74
C GLY A 36 -18.21 28.12 5.65
N LEU A 37 -16.91 28.20 5.38
CA LEU A 37 -16.00 27.05 5.34
C LEU A 37 -15.92 26.36 6.69
N GLY A 38 -15.73 27.10 7.79
CA GLY A 38 -15.75 26.52 9.14
C GLY A 38 -17.07 25.83 9.48
N LEU A 39 -18.21 26.39 9.03
CA LEU A 39 -19.52 25.76 9.21
C LEU A 39 -19.67 24.48 8.38
N ALA A 40 -19.17 24.47 7.14
CA ALA A 40 -19.19 23.29 6.28
C ALA A 40 -18.32 22.18 6.86
N LEU A 41 -17.10 22.51 7.30
CA LEU A 41 -16.21 21.55 7.98
C LEU A 41 -16.94 20.86 9.14
N ARG A 42 -17.67 21.63 9.95
CA ARG A 42 -18.39 21.10 11.10
C ARG A 42 -19.64 20.30 10.76
N THR A 43 -20.45 20.76 9.80
CA THR A 43 -21.80 20.21 9.57
C THR A 43 -21.85 19.17 8.46
N THR A 44 -20.87 19.16 7.56
CA THR A 44 -20.81 18.21 6.44
C THR A 44 -19.56 17.36 6.47
N VAL A 45 -18.37 17.95 6.66
CA VAL A 45 -17.12 17.18 6.57
C VAL A 45 -16.95 16.26 7.76
N LEU A 46 -16.98 16.78 9.01
CA LEU A 46 -16.79 15.97 10.22
C LEU A 46 -17.76 14.76 10.28
N PRO A 47 -19.08 14.91 10.04
CA PRO A 47 -19.98 13.76 10.05
C PRO A 47 -19.73 12.75 8.93
N SER A 48 -19.09 13.15 7.83
CA SER A 48 -18.75 12.26 6.71
C SER A 48 -17.41 11.54 6.86
N LEU A 49 -16.60 11.88 7.88
CA LEU A 49 -15.25 11.33 8.01
C LEU A 49 -15.25 9.83 8.30
N ASP A 50 -16.30 9.32 8.94
CA ASP A 50 -16.51 7.88 9.19
C ASP A 50 -16.50 7.09 7.87
N ASP A 51 -17.39 7.42 6.94
CA ASP A 51 -17.46 6.81 5.61
C ASP A 51 -16.14 6.96 4.82
N ARG A 52 -15.46 8.10 4.99
CA ARG A 52 -14.20 8.38 4.30
C ARG A 52 -13.01 7.59 4.85
N ILE A 53 -13.02 7.21 6.12
CA ILE A 53 -11.98 6.35 6.69
C ILE A 53 -12.02 4.98 6.03
N ASP A 54 -13.22 4.42 5.85
CA ASP A 54 -13.40 3.14 5.17
C ASP A 54 -12.93 3.21 3.70
N GLU A 55 -13.23 4.30 3.00
CA GLU A 55 -12.76 4.55 1.62
C GLU A 55 -11.22 4.60 1.56
N ILE A 56 -10.59 5.39 2.43
CA ILE A 56 -9.12 5.49 2.51
C ILE A 56 -8.51 4.12 2.82
N ALA A 57 -9.08 3.37 3.76
CA ALA A 57 -8.57 2.06 4.15
C ALA A 57 -8.73 1.01 3.02
N ALA A 58 -9.78 1.12 2.20
CA ALA A 58 -10.01 0.23 1.07
C ALA A 58 -9.01 0.49 -0.07
N ASP A 59 -8.72 1.76 -0.35
CA ASP A 59 -7.83 2.20 -1.44
C ASP A 59 -6.35 2.32 -1.03
N ALA A 60 -6.03 2.10 0.24
CA ALA A 60 -4.68 2.21 0.79
C ALA A 60 -3.68 1.29 0.09
N ASP A 61 -2.56 1.87 -0.34
CA ASP A 61 -1.42 1.13 -0.84
C ASP A 61 -0.72 0.41 0.32
N LEU A 62 -0.61 -0.92 0.21
CA LEU A 62 0.04 -1.78 1.20
C LEU A 62 1.56 -1.62 1.19
N ASP A 63 2.16 -1.06 0.15
CA ASP A 63 3.60 -0.82 0.09
C ASP A 63 4.00 0.42 0.94
N GLU A 64 3.08 1.34 1.20
CA GLU A 64 3.28 2.53 2.05
C GLU A 64 3.10 2.23 3.56
N GLU A 65 3.45 3.21 4.42
CA GLU A 65 3.18 3.12 5.86
C GLU A 65 1.67 3.32 6.13
N PRO A 66 1.03 2.45 6.94
CA PRO A 66 -0.43 2.43 7.07
C PRO A 66 -1.00 3.70 7.72
N ASP A 67 -0.23 4.36 8.60
CA ASP A 67 -0.59 5.63 9.22
C ASP A 67 -0.52 6.82 8.23
N SER A 68 0.32 6.70 7.20
CA SER A 68 0.57 7.79 6.24
C SER A 68 -0.66 8.18 5.43
N HIS A 69 -1.52 7.19 5.13
CA HIS A 69 -2.80 7.37 4.42
C HIS A 69 -3.77 8.31 5.15
N PHE A 70 -3.68 8.40 6.48
CA PHE A 70 -4.63 9.18 7.29
C PHE A 70 -4.11 10.56 7.71
N LYS A 71 -2.87 10.94 7.34
CA LYS A 71 -2.22 12.18 7.81
C LYS A 71 -3.04 13.45 7.54
N LYS A 72 -3.67 13.56 6.36
CA LYS A 72 -4.51 14.72 6.01
C LYS A 72 -5.77 14.78 6.86
N LEU A 73 -6.43 13.64 7.06
CA LEU A 73 -7.63 13.53 7.88
C LEU A 73 -7.32 13.90 9.34
N LEU A 74 -6.22 13.38 9.90
CA LEU A 74 -5.79 13.72 11.26
C LEU A 74 -5.44 15.21 11.39
N GLY A 75 -4.74 15.78 10.40
CA GLY A 75 -4.46 17.21 10.37
C GLY A 75 -5.73 18.08 10.35
N LEU A 76 -6.79 17.63 9.67
CA LEU A 76 -8.09 18.30 9.71
C LEU A 76 -8.74 18.24 11.09
N LEU A 77 -8.65 17.11 11.79
CA LEU A 77 -9.17 16.98 13.16
C LEU A 77 -8.41 17.89 14.13
N ASP A 78 -7.09 17.97 14.02
CA ASP A 78 -6.26 18.86 14.83
C ASP A 78 -6.60 20.33 14.58
N CYS A 79 -6.81 20.71 13.31
CA CYS A 79 -7.25 22.05 12.93
C CYS A 79 -8.65 22.36 13.49
N ALA A 80 -9.59 21.41 13.40
CA ALA A 80 -10.93 21.56 13.96
C ALA A 80 -10.89 21.77 15.48
N GLU A 81 -10.10 20.98 16.19
CA GLU A 81 -9.91 21.11 17.64
C GLU A 81 -9.30 22.47 18.02
N ALA A 82 -8.29 22.93 17.27
CA ALA A 82 -7.64 24.23 17.47
C ALA A 82 -8.58 25.44 17.23
N MET A 83 -9.53 25.32 16.29
CA MET A 83 -10.53 26.36 16.04
C MET A 83 -11.57 26.51 17.17
N GLY A 84 -11.64 25.54 18.08
CA GLY A 84 -12.60 25.53 19.18
C GLY A 84 -13.91 24.88 18.75
N VAL A 85 -14.05 23.60 19.08
CA VAL A 85 -15.27 22.81 18.92
C VAL A 85 -16.11 22.79 20.20
N ASP A 86 -17.41 22.57 20.06
CA ASP A 86 -18.24 22.24 21.21
C ASP A 86 -18.08 20.75 21.59
N SER A 87 -18.69 20.36 22.72
CA SER A 87 -18.54 19.00 23.24
C SER A 87 -19.01 17.93 22.25
N ALA A 88 -20.08 18.19 21.50
CA ALA A 88 -20.60 17.23 20.52
C ALA A 88 -19.63 17.02 19.35
N ALA A 89 -19.02 18.09 18.85
CA ALA A 89 -17.99 17.97 17.82
C ALA A 89 -16.69 17.38 18.36
N ALA A 90 -16.34 17.61 19.63
CA ALA A 90 -15.20 16.97 20.29
C ALA A 90 -15.39 15.44 20.42
N ASP A 91 -16.59 14.99 20.78
CA ASP A 91 -16.93 13.56 20.84
C ASP A 91 -16.79 12.90 19.46
N LEU A 92 -17.27 13.58 18.40
CA LEU A 92 -17.08 13.11 17.01
C LEU A 92 -15.61 13.03 16.61
N ILE A 93 -14.81 14.05 16.94
CA ILE A 93 -13.36 14.04 16.66
C ILE A 93 -12.68 12.85 17.33
N ASN A 94 -13.03 12.55 18.58
CA ASN A 94 -12.46 11.41 19.31
C ASN A 94 -12.89 10.06 18.71
N GLU A 95 -14.15 9.92 18.30
CA GLU A 95 -14.64 8.72 17.63
C GLU A 95 -13.90 8.47 16.32
N VAL A 96 -13.78 9.50 15.48
CA VAL A 96 -13.05 9.42 14.21
C VAL A 96 -11.58 9.06 14.44
N ARG A 97 -10.91 9.65 15.44
CA ARG A 97 -9.52 9.26 15.82
C ARG A 97 -9.44 7.78 16.18
N HIS A 98 -10.38 7.29 16.99
CA HIS A 98 -10.41 5.88 17.38
C HIS A 98 -10.61 4.94 16.18
N GLN A 99 -11.46 5.32 15.23
CA GLN A 99 -11.67 4.55 14.01
C GLN A 99 -10.45 4.52 13.08
N VAL A 100 -9.70 5.64 12.99
CA VAL A 100 -8.41 5.66 12.28
C VAL A 100 -7.45 4.66 12.92
N GLU A 101 -7.32 4.63 14.24
CA GLU A 101 -6.46 3.65 14.94
C GLU A 101 -6.85 2.20 14.60
N GLN A 102 -8.14 1.89 14.57
CA GLN A 102 -8.64 0.58 14.18
C GLN A 102 -8.30 0.24 12.72
N SER A 103 -8.44 1.21 11.82
CA SER A 103 -8.18 1.05 10.38
C SER A 103 -6.69 0.87 10.08
N VAL A 104 -5.82 1.63 10.75
CA VAL A 104 -4.37 1.45 10.69
C VAL A 104 -3.98 0.05 11.14
N LYS A 105 -4.52 -0.42 12.27
CA LYS A 105 -4.26 -1.78 12.76
C LYS A 105 -4.73 -2.85 11.77
N ALA A 106 -5.87 -2.65 11.11
CA ALA A 106 -6.36 -3.55 10.07
C ALA A 106 -5.48 -3.55 8.81
N LEU A 107 -4.89 -2.40 8.46
CA LEU A 107 -3.92 -2.29 7.36
C LEU A 107 -2.59 -2.95 7.69
N GLU A 108 -2.07 -2.75 8.90
CA GLU A 108 -0.87 -3.43 9.39
C GLU A 108 -1.01 -4.95 9.31
N GLU A 109 -2.17 -5.47 9.71
CA GLU A 109 -2.46 -6.90 9.64
C GLU A 109 -2.51 -7.41 8.20
N ARG A 110 -3.23 -6.70 7.30
CA ARG A 110 -3.27 -7.06 5.87
C ARG A 110 -1.89 -7.05 5.22
N LYS A 111 -1.03 -6.09 5.60
CA LYS A 111 0.36 -6.01 5.12
C LYS A 111 1.18 -7.20 5.62
N ARG A 112 1.06 -7.54 6.92
CA ARG A 112 1.73 -8.70 7.53
C ARG A 112 1.34 -10.01 6.84
N GLU A 113 0.05 -10.23 6.61
CA GLU A 113 -0.44 -11.44 5.92
C GLU A 113 0.13 -11.57 4.49
N ARG A 114 0.19 -10.47 3.73
CA ARG A 114 0.81 -10.44 2.40
C ARG A 114 2.30 -10.78 2.45
N ASP A 115 3.02 -10.21 3.42
CA ASP A 115 4.46 -10.41 3.52
C ASP A 115 4.78 -11.87 3.94
N GLU A 116 3.99 -12.45 4.85
CA GLU A 116 4.09 -13.88 5.25
C GLU A 116 3.70 -14.85 4.12
N GLU A 117 2.68 -14.54 3.31
CA GLU A 117 2.30 -15.36 2.14
C GLU A 117 3.38 -15.34 1.04
N SER A 118 4.13 -14.25 0.92
CA SER A 118 5.25 -14.12 -0.03
C SER A 118 6.51 -14.90 0.37
N GLU A 119 6.66 -15.23 1.66
CA GLU A 119 7.80 -16.01 2.17
C GLU A 119 7.64 -17.53 1.94
N ASP A 120 6.42 -18.05 1.73
CA ASP A 120 6.17 -19.47 1.43
C ASP A 120 6.43 -19.84 -0.05
N ASP A 121 6.47 -18.85 -0.96
CA ASP A 121 6.80 -19.05 -2.39
C ASP A 121 8.27 -18.73 -2.73
N SER A 122 9.13 -18.54 -1.73
CA SER A 122 10.57 -18.28 -1.89
C SER A 122 11.44 -19.54 -1.93
N ASP A 123 10.96 -20.63 -2.56
CA ASP A 123 11.80 -21.73 -3.09
C ASP A 123 12.23 -21.48 -4.54
N TRP A 124 12.52 -20.22 -4.90
CA TRP A 124 13.26 -19.92 -6.12
C TRP A 124 14.76 -20.10 -5.87
N THR A 125 15.18 -21.36 -5.96
CA THR A 125 16.39 -21.80 -6.68
C THR A 125 17.48 -20.71 -6.78
N SER A 126 18.42 -20.69 -5.83
CA SER A 126 19.68 -19.99 -6.04
C SER A 126 20.60 -20.84 -6.93
N PRO A 127 21.00 -20.40 -8.13
CA PRO A 127 22.05 -21.07 -8.88
C PRO A 127 23.39 -20.44 -8.50
N SER A 128 23.90 -20.73 -7.30
CA SER A 128 25.27 -20.36 -6.92
C SER A 128 26.27 -21.44 -7.30
N ARG A 129 26.56 -21.43 -8.60
CA ARG A 129 27.86 -21.70 -9.25
C ARG A 129 29.07 -21.65 -8.29
N SER A 130 29.70 -22.80 -7.98
CA SER A 130 31.18 -22.99 -8.00
C SER A 130 31.67 -24.27 -7.30
N ALA A 131 32.11 -25.25 -8.12
CA ALA A 131 33.28 -26.08 -7.81
C ALA A 131 33.81 -26.68 -9.11
N ILE A 132 34.62 -25.89 -9.82
CA ILE A 132 35.53 -26.42 -10.84
C ILE A 132 36.65 -27.15 -10.09
N ARG A 133 36.91 -28.42 -10.47
CA ARG A 133 38.16 -29.22 -10.43
C ARG A 133 37.79 -30.67 -10.07
N ALA A 134 38.11 -31.72 -10.82
CA ALA A 134 39.35 -31.98 -11.54
C ALA A 134 39.16 -32.89 -12.77
N LYS A 135 40.02 -32.63 -13.75
CA LYS A 135 40.53 -33.47 -14.84
C LYS A 135 40.20 -34.98 -14.79
N SER A 136 39.59 -35.44 -15.87
CA SER A 136 40.05 -36.64 -16.60
C SER A 136 39.84 -36.40 -18.09
N SER A 137 40.95 -36.12 -18.77
CA SER A 137 41.02 -36.09 -20.23
C SER A 137 40.91 -37.52 -20.73
N SER A 138 39.77 -37.85 -21.33
CA SER A 138 39.63 -39.01 -22.20
C SER A 138 39.00 -38.53 -23.51
N PHE A 139 39.91 -38.10 -24.35
CA PHE A 139 39.86 -38.00 -25.80
C PHE A 139 39.08 -39.16 -26.44
N VAL A 140 37.97 -38.88 -27.14
CA VAL A 140 37.52 -39.65 -28.31
C VAL A 140 36.83 -38.71 -29.31
N THR A 141 37.21 -38.92 -30.56
CA THR A 141 37.02 -38.22 -31.82
C THR A 141 35.58 -37.86 -32.21
N ILE A 142 35.39 -36.62 -32.66
CA ILE A 142 34.28 -36.20 -33.51
C ILE A 142 34.48 -36.86 -34.89
N THR A 143 33.62 -37.80 -35.24
CA THR A 143 33.41 -38.15 -36.64
C THR A 143 32.26 -37.32 -37.18
N ASN A 144 32.64 -36.58 -38.20
CA ASN A 144 31.85 -35.72 -39.05
C ASN A 144 30.67 -36.51 -39.65
N CYS A 145 29.43 -36.06 -39.44
CA CYS A 145 28.30 -36.43 -40.26
C CYS A 145 27.47 -35.19 -40.58
N SER A 146 27.76 -34.67 -41.76
CA SER A 146 26.99 -33.75 -42.56
C SER A 146 25.56 -34.22 -42.80
N SER A 147 24.63 -33.24 -42.76
CA SER A 147 23.32 -33.24 -43.41
C SER A 147 22.17 -34.06 -42.80
N PHE A 148 21.07 -33.32 -42.64
CA PHE A 148 19.68 -33.72 -42.88
C PHE A 148 18.99 -34.74 -41.96
N ALA A 149 17.95 -34.21 -41.31
CA ALA A 149 16.64 -34.83 -41.07
C ALA A 149 16.54 -36.00 -40.07
N ASN A 150 15.59 -35.83 -39.15
CA ASN A 150 14.88 -36.87 -38.40
C ASN A 150 15.73 -37.88 -37.62
N CYS A 151 15.70 -37.78 -36.29
CA CYS A 151 15.84 -38.98 -35.48
C CYS A 151 14.88 -38.91 -34.28
N GLN A 152 13.92 -39.83 -34.31
CA GLN A 152 12.90 -40.04 -33.29
C GLN A 152 13.55 -40.41 -31.95
N ILE A 153 13.01 -39.86 -30.85
CA ILE A 153 13.32 -40.33 -29.50
C ILE A 153 12.57 -41.65 -29.29
N SER A 154 13.27 -42.77 -29.42
CA SER A 154 12.78 -44.06 -28.92
C SER A 154 12.99 -44.14 -27.41
N ARG A 155 11.89 -44.21 -26.65
CA ARG A 155 11.87 -44.62 -25.24
C ARG A 155 12.01 -46.14 -25.15
N SER A 156 13.03 -46.62 -24.46
CA SER A 156 13.08 -48.00 -23.96
C SER A 156 13.10 -47.98 -22.44
N SER A 157 11.98 -48.44 -21.88
CA SER A 157 11.79 -48.80 -20.49
C SER A 157 12.69 -49.99 -20.12
N LEU A 158 13.36 -49.91 -18.97
CA LEU A 158 13.91 -51.07 -18.28
C LEU A 158 13.50 -51.01 -16.81
N ALA A 159 12.55 -51.89 -16.51
CA ALA A 159 12.14 -52.30 -15.18
C ALA A 159 13.25 -53.10 -14.46
N SER A 160 13.00 -53.37 -13.17
CA SER A 160 13.70 -54.30 -12.24
C SER A 160 14.65 -53.59 -11.28
N MET A 161 14.59 -53.71 -9.94
CA MET A 161 13.88 -54.62 -9.02
C MET A 161 14.01 -54.03 -7.58
N PRO A 162 13.16 -54.42 -6.61
CA PRO A 162 13.25 -53.96 -5.21
C PRO A 162 14.23 -54.84 -4.40
N ARG A 163 14.91 -54.25 -3.41
CA ARG A 163 15.59 -55.03 -2.36
C ARG A 163 14.77 -55.01 -1.08
N SER A 164 14.36 -56.23 -0.71
CA SER A 164 13.57 -56.59 0.45
C SER A 164 14.30 -56.36 1.78
N LYS A 165 13.48 -56.06 2.79
CA LYS A 165 13.76 -56.13 4.22
C LYS A 165 14.15 -57.55 4.65
N THR A 166 15.06 -57.63 5.61
CA THR A 166 14.85 -58.36 6.87
C THR A 166 15.79 -57.77 7.92
#